data_AF-A0A392S1Q9-F1
#
_entry.id   AF-A0A392S1Q9-F1
#
_cell.length_a   1.000
_cell.length_b   1.000
_cell.length_c   1.000
_cell.angle_alpha   90.00
_cell.angle_beta   90.00
_cell.angle_gamma   90.00
#
_symmetry.space_group_name_H-M   'P 1'
#
loop_
_entity.id
_entity.type
_entity.pdbx_description
1 polymer ?
#
loop_
_entity_poly.entity_id
_entity_poly.type
_entity_poly.pdbx_seq_one_letter_code
_entity_poly.pdbx_strand_id
1 'polypeptide(L)' 'MGKRGDEMRLERFMMHKPTLFTGGYALEGAIKWVEEVENIFEAMGCTEDNKITLGTYVLREEANQWWKNA' A
#
# COMPACT_ATOMS: atom_id res chain seq x y z
N MET A 1 -15.60 -7.59 -13.32
CA MET A 1 -15.30 -6.17 -13.04
C MET A 1 -13.88 -5.96 -13.58
N GLY A 2 -13.76 -5.48 -14.82
CA GLY A 2 -12.51 -5.55 -15.59
C GLY A 2 -11.47 -4.49 -15.21
N LYS A 3 -10.24 -4.63 -15.74
CA LYS A 3 -9.03 -3.80 -15.54
C LYS A 3 -9.26 -2.31 -15.24
N ARG A 4 -10.24 -1.67 -15.88
CA ARG A 4 -10.66 -0.27 -15.65
C ARG A 4 -11.06 0.04 -14.19
N GLY A 5 -11.66 -0.93 -13.49
CA GLY A 5 -12.04 -0.77 -12.08
C GLY A 5 -10.84 -0.76 -11.13
N ASP A 6 -9.78 -1.47 -11.48
CA ASP A 6 -8.56 -1.55 -10.66
C ASP A 6 -7.67 -0.33 -10.89
N GLU A 7 -7.56 0.16 -12.13
CA GLU A 7 -6.88 1.41 -12.47
C GLU A 7 -7.46 2.61 -11.72
N MET A 8 -8.78 2.77 -11.70
CA MET A 8 -9.45 3.85 -10.97
C MET A 8 -9.20 3.81 -9.45
N ARG A 9 -9.08 2.61 -8.88
CA ARG A 9 -8.74 2.45 -7.45
C ARG A 9 -7.30 2.84 -7.19
N LEU A 10 -6.37 2.42 -8.05
CA LEU A 10 -4.96 2.80 -7.93
C LEU A 10 -4.78 4.31 -8.06
N GLU A 11 -5.43 4.95 -9.04
CA GLU A 11 -5.40 6.41 -9.21
C GLU A 11 -5.88 7.13 -7.95
N ARG A 12 -7.05 6.73 -7.42
CA ARG A 12 -7.60 7.30 -6.19
C ARG A 12 -6.67 7.09 -5.00
N PHE A 13 -6.06 5.91 -4.87
CA PHE A 13 -5.08 5.63 -3.82
C PHE A 13 -3.87 6.55 -3.93
N MET A 14 -3.32 6.73 -5.13
CA MET A 14 -2.18 7.62 -5.36
C MET A 14 -2.50 9.10 -5.15
N MET A 15 -3.75 9.53 -5.32
CA MET A 15 -4.18 10.90 -4.97
C MET A 15 -4.05 11.21 -3.48
N HIS A 16 -4.13 10.21 -2.60
CA HIS A 16 -3.89 10.36 -1.16
C HIS A 16 -2.39 10.46 -0.81
N LYS A 17 -1.50 10.33 -1.80
CA LYS A 17 -0.04 10.39 -1.63
C LYS A 17 0.46 9.45 -0.52
N PRO A 18 0.18 8.13 -0.64
CA PRO A 18 0.61 7.17 0.36
C PRO A 18 2.13 7.20 0.51
N THR A 19 2.60 7.06 1.74
CA THR A 19 4.02 6.96 2.03
C THR A 19 4.60 5.67 1.46
N LEU A 20 5.79 5.78 0.86
CA LEU A 20 6.53 4.63 0.36
C LEU A 20 7.35 3.99 1.48
N PHE A 21 7.47 2.68 1.46
CA PHE A 21 8.29 1.94 2.43
C PHE A 21 9.38 1.17 1.71
N THR A 22 10.63 1.57 1.92
CA THR A 22 11.83 0.93 1.35
C THR A 22 12.28 -0.30 2.15
N GLY A 23 11.76 -0.47 3.37
CA GLY A 23 12.32 -1.37 4.37
C GLY A 23 13.15 -0.62 5.40
N GLY A 24 13.40 -1.23 6.55
CA GLY A 24 14.21 -0.66 7.61
C GLY A 24 14.03 -1.35 8.97
N TYR A 25 15.03 -1.23 9.84
CA TYR A 25 15.05 -1.84 11.17
C TYR A 25 14.31 -1.02 12.26
N ALA A 26 13.83 0.17 11.91
CA ALA A 26 13.11 1.04 12.85
C ALA A 26 11.65 0.58 12.96
N LEU A 27 11.34 -0.17 14.02
CA LEU A 27 9.98 -0.67 14.31
C LEU A 27 8.95 0.47 14.33
N GLU A 28 9.28 1.60 14.97
CA GLU A 28 8.42 2.78 15.04
C GLU A 28 8.10 3.35 13.65
N GLY A 29 9.08 3.37 12.75
CA GLY A 29 8.88 3.83 11.38
C GLY A 29 7.98 2.89 10.58
N ALA A 30 8.11 1.57 10.79
CA ALA A 30 7.25 0.57 10.18
C ALA A 30 5.81 0.67 10.71
N ILE A 31 5.61 0.81 12.02
CA ILE A 31 4.28 0.96 12.64
C ILE A 31 3.59 2.20 12.09
N LYS A 32 4.27 3.35 12.09
CA LYS A 32 3.72 4.60 11.57
C LYS A 32 3.35 4.48 10.10
N TRP A 33 4.18 3.83 9.29
CA TRP A 33 3.89 3.61 7.87
C TRP A 33 2.62 2.76 7.67
N VAL A 34 2.45 1.68 8.46
CA VAL A 34 1.23 0.86 8.41
C VAL A 34 0.00 1.70 8.75
N GLU A 35 0.04 2.45 9.85
CA GLU A 35 -1.08 3.31 10.27
C GLU A 35 -1.47 4.33 9.19
N GLU A 36 -0.49 5.00 8.57
CA GLU A 36 -0.74 5.98 7.50
C GLU A 36 -1.39 5.35 6.27
N VAL A 37 -0.97 4.14 5.87
CA VAL A 37 -1.53 3.42 4.72
C VAL A 37 -2.90 2.83 5.03
N GLU A 38 -3.11 2.29 6.24
CA GLU A 38 -4.41 1.73 6.67
C GLU A 38 -5.50 2.80 6.74
N ASN A 39 -5.17 4.01 7.20
CA ASN A 39 -6.10 5.15 7.20
C ASN A 39 -6.61 5.48 5.79
N ILE A 40 -5.75 5.35 4.76
CA ILE A 40 -6.16 5.58 3.36
C ILE A 40 -7.10 4.47 2.90
N PHE A 41 -6.80 3.21 3.23
CA PHE A 41 -7.66 2.08 2.88
C PHE A 41 -9.05 2.20 3.49
N GLU A 42 -9.13 2.63 4.75
CA GLU A 42 -10.39 2.87 5.42
C GLU A 42 -11.18 4.01 4.74
N ALA A 43 -10.54 5.14 4.47
CA ALA A 43 -11.16 6.27 3.78
C ALA A 43 -11.66 5.91 2.36
N MET A 44 -11.00 4.95 1.71
CA MET A 44 -11.39 4.47 0.38
C MET A 44 -12.44 3.34 0.40
N GLY A 45 -12.69 2.71 1.56
CA GLY A 45 -13.55 1.54 1.67
C GLY A 45 -12.97 0.31 0.97
N CYS A 46 -11.66 0.09 1.06
CA CYS A 46 -10.99 -1.03 0.41
C CYS A 46 -11.38 -2.38 1.05
N THR A 47 -11.70 -3.36 0.22
CA THR A 47 -11.73 -4.78 0.60
C THR A 47 -10.32 -5.29 0.85
N GLU A 48 -10.16 -6.40 1.57
CA GLU A 48 -8.85 -7.01 1.84
C GLU A 48 -8.03 -7.25 0.55
N ASP A 49 -8.64 -7.80 -0.50
CA ASP A 49 -7.97 -8.01 -1.80
C ASP A 49 -7.45 -6.69 -2.41
N ASN A 50 -8.20 -5.60 -2.27
CA ASN A 50 -7.77 -4.28 -2.72
C ASN A 50 -6.61 -3.74 -1.88
N LYS A 51 -6.64 -3.97 -0.55
CA LYS A 51 -5.55 -3.55 0.35
C LYS A 51 -4.24 -4.24 -0.02
N ILE A 52 -4.27 -5.54 -0.31
CA ILE A 52 -3.07 -6.29 -0.74
C ILE A 52 -2.53 -5.69 -2.05
N THR A 53 -3.40 -5.49 -3.03
CA THR A 53 -2.99 -4.97 -4.35
C THR A 53 -2.41 -3.56 -4.25
N LEU A 54 -3.02 -2.67 -3.45
CA LEU A 54 -2.57 -1.28 -3.31
C LEU A 54 -1.38 -1.15 -2.35
N GLY A 55 -1.35 -1.91 -1.26
CA GLY A 55 -0.27 -1.91 -0.28
C GLY A 55 1.05 -2.40 -0.87
N THR A 56 0.99 -3.41 -1.74
CA THR A 56 2.19 -3.87 -2.47
C THR A 56 2.73 -2.82 -3.44
N TYR A 57 1.87 -1.91 -3.93
CA TYR A 57 2.28 -0.80 -4.80
C TYR A 57 3.14 0.25 -4.10
N VAL A 58 3.12 0.35 -2.77
CA VAL A 58 3.90 1.35 -2.02
C VAL A 58 5.17 0.79 -1.37
N LEU A 59 5.40 -0.52 -1.52
CA LEU A 59 6.67 -1.15 -1.15
C LEU A 59 7.76 -0.82 -2.18
N ARG A 60 8.95 -0.49 -1.70
CA ARG A 60 10.13 -0.16 -2.50
C ARG A 60 11.31 -1.01 -2.03
N GLU A 61 12.33 -1.10 -2.87
CA GLU A 61 13.64 -1.69 -2.55
C GLU A 61 13.52 -3.02 -1.77
N GLU A 62 14.13 -3.11 -0.58
CA GLU A 62 14.21 -4.31 0.24
C GLU A 62 12.82 -4.84 0.62
N ALA A 63 11.90 -3.95 1.01
CA ALA A 63 10.55 -4.37 1.38
C ALA A 63 9.78 -5.01 0.20
N ASN A 64 9.96 -4.48 -1.02
CA ASN A 64 9.36 -5.07 -2.22
C ASN A 64 10.02 -6.40 -2.59
N GLN A 65 11.35 -6.52 -2.42
CA GLN A 65 12.04 -7.79 -2.64
C GLN A 65 11.58 -8.86 -1.64
N TRP A 66 11.44 -8.49 -0.37
CA TRP A 66 10.93 -9.41 0.65
C TRP A 66 9.52 -9.89 0.29
N TRP A 67 8.61 -8.98 -0.03
CA TRP A 67 7.23 -9.33 -0.38
C TRP A 67 7.12 -10.26 -1.61
N LYS A 68 7.93 -10.04 -2.64
CA LYS A 68 7.91 -10.87 -3.86
C LYS A 68 8.51 -12.25 -3.69
N ASN A 69 9.34 -12.44 -2.66
CA ASN A 69 10.05 -13.69 -2.37
C ASN A 69 9.49 -14.41 -1.14
N ALA A 70 8.46 -13.85 -0.49
CA ALA A 70 7.72 -14.47 0.61
C ALA A 70 6.68 -15.47 0.07
#